data_AF-A0A399Q239-F1
#
_entry.id   AF-A0A399Q239-F1
#
_cell.length_a   1.000
_cell.length_b   1.000
_cell.length_c   1.000
_cell.angle_alpha   90.00
_cell.angle_beta   90.00
_cell.angle_gamma   90.00
#
_symmetry.space_group_name_H-M   'P 1'
#
loop_
_entity.id
_entity.type
_entity.pdbx_description
1 polymer ?
#
loop_
_entity_poly.entity_id
_entity_poly.type
_entity_poly.pdbx_seq_one_letter_code
_entity_poly.pdbx_strand_id
1 'polypeptide(L)'
;GRYELGAAAPVDAGRVLGTGLVFAVGTAAVPLLFGADALTSTWIDTEVPFVGHVEFVTSTFFDVGVYLVVVGLTLDVLRSLGAEVDRQEESDRTVEQGADGMETEQGVSV
;
A
#
# COMPACT_ATOMS: atom_id res chain seq x y z
N GLY A 1 -5.03 6.26 22.97
CA GLY A 1 -4.68 7.67 22.65
C GLY A 1 -4.40 7.82 21.16
N ARG A 2 -4.54 9.01 20.54
CA ARG A 2 -4.32 9.18 19.08
C ARG A 2 -2.94 8.75 18.56
N TYR A 3 -1.96 8.62 19.47
CA TYR A 3 -0.63 8.09 19.20
C TYR A 3 -0.56 6.55 19.06
N GLU A 4 -1.63 5.82 19.35
CA GLU A 4 -1.70 4.35 19.21
C GLU A 4 -2.31 3.92 17.86
N LEU A 5 -3.10 4.79 17.21
CA LEU A 5 -3.76 4.50 15.92
C LEU A 5 -2.80 4.58 14.73
N GLY A 6 -1.72 5.35 14.86
CA GLY A 6 -0.61 5.33 13.90
C GLY A 6 0.19 4.02 13.90
N ALA A 7 0.00 3.16 14.91
CA ALA A 7 0.68 1.87 15.01
C ALA A 7 -0.04 0.73 14.27
N ALA A 8 -1.29 0.91 13.84
CA ALA A 8 -2.06 -0.17 13.21
C ALA A 8 -1.64 -0.46 11.76
N ALA A 9 -1.14 0.55 11.03
CA ALA A 9 -0.54 0.40 9.71
C ALA A 9 0.58 1.45 9.54
N PRO A 10 1.79 1.22 10.10
CA PRO A 10 2.88 2.20 10.10
C PRO A 10 3.56 2.38 8.72
N VAL A 11 3.06 1.70 7.69
CA VAL A 11 3.65 1.67 6.35
C VAL A 11 2.86 2.56 5.42
N ASP A 12 3.53 3.56 4.85
CA ASP A 12 2.95 4.46 3.85
C ASP A 12 2.66 3.66 2.57
N ALA A 13 1.38 3.36 2.32
CA ALA A 13 0.92 2.57 1.18
C ALA A 13 1.47 3.10 -0.16
N GLY A 14 1.53 4.43 -0.30
CA GLY A 14 2.09 5.09 -1.49
C GLY A 14 3.58 4.81 -1.66
N ARG A 15 4.35 4.71 -0.57
CA ARG A 15 5.79 4.35 -0.65
C ARG A 15 5.98 2.90 -1.06
N VAL A 16 5.19 1.98 -0.50
CA VAL A 16 5.26 0.56 -0.84
C VAL A 16 4.91 0.33 -2.32
N LEU A 17 3.85 0.98 -2.79
CA LEU A 17 3.44 0.93 -4.19
C LEU A 17 4.53 1.52 -5.11
N GLY A 18 5.06 2.69 -4.76
CA GLY A 18 6.10 3.36 -5.53
C GLY A 18 7.40 2.56 -5.61
N THR A 19 7.86 1.96 -4.51
CA THR A 19 9.06 1.12 -4.52
C THR A 19 8.85 -0.14 -5.34
N GLY A 20 7.69 -0.80 -5.23
CA GLY A 20 7.33 -1.95 -6.07
C GLY A 20 7.37 -1.62 -7.56
N LEU A 21 6.82 -0.47 -7.95
CA LEU A 21 6.82 -0.03 -9.34
C LEU A 21 8.24 0.23 -9.88
N VAL A 22 9.08 0.93 -9.11
CA VAL A 22 10.48 1.17 -9.49
C VAL A 22 11.23 -0.16 -9.64
N PHE A 23 10.97 -1.11 -8.75
CA PHE A 23 11.62 -2.42 -8.78
C PHE A 23 11.18 -3.26 -9.99
N ALA A 24 9.88 -3.32 -10.27
CA ALA A 24 9.32 -4.04 -11.42
C ALA A 24 9.78 -3.44 -12.75
N VAL A 25 9.72 -2.11 -12.90
CA VAL A 25 10.18 -1.43 -14.12
C VAL A 25 11.69 -1.54 -14.28
N GLY A 26 12.46 -1.36 -13.21
CA GLY A 26 13.92 -1.48 -13.24
C GLY A 26 14.37 -2.86 -13.69
N THR A 27 13.79 -3.90 -13.11
CA THR A 27 14.09 -5.30 -13.47
C THR A 27 13.68 -5.66 -14.90
N ALA A 28 12.54 -5.14 -15.37
CA ALA A 28 12.11 -5.33 -16.76
C ALA A 28 12.97 -4.53 -17.77
N ALA A 29 13.45 -3.35 -17.38
CA ALA A 29 14.23 -2.46 -18.24
C ALA A 29 15.70 -2.88 -18.37
N VAL A 30 16.28 -3.52 -17.36
CA VAL A 30 17.69 -3.94 -17.37
C VAL A 30 18.02 -4.80 -18.61
N PRO A 31 17.31 -5.90 -18.93
CA PRO A 31 17.59 -6.70 -20.13
C PRO A 31 17.52 -5.91 -21.45
N LEU A 32 16.58 -4.96 -21.54
CA LEU A 32 16.41 -4.11 -22.72
C LEU A 32 17.64 -3.23 -22.98
N LEU A 33 18.32 -2.76 -21.92
CA LEU A 33 19.56 -1.99 -22.04
C LEU A 33 20.73 -2.82 -22.60
N PHE A 34 20.66 -4.14 -22.51
CA PHE A 34 21.63 -5.07 -23.08
C PHE A 34 21.19 -5.64 -24.45
N GLY A 35 20.08 -5.13 -25.02
CA GLY A 35 19.56 -5.58 -26.32
C GLY A 35 18.83 -6.92 -26.29
N ALA A 36 18.49 -7.43 -25.11
CA ALA A 36 17.64 -8.60 -24.92
C ALA A 36 16.17 -8.19 -24.74
N ASP A 37 15.24 -9.14 -24.90
CA ASP A 37 13.82 -8.87 -24.67
C ASP A 37 13.53 -8.60 -23.19
N ALA A 38 12.47 -7.85 -22.90
CA ALA A 38 12.04 -7.59 -21.53
C ALA A 38 11.79 -8.90 -20.77
N LEU A 39 12.17 -8.94 -19.49
CA LEU A 39 12.06 -10.12 -18.62
C LEU A 39 12.91 -11.33 -19.07
N THR A 40 13.87 -11.15 -19.97
CA THR A 40 14.84 -12.21 -20.29
C THR A 40 15.60 -12.60 -19.02
N SER A 41 15.44 -13.86 -18.59
CA SER A 41 16.22 -14.43 -17.51
C SER A 41 17.65 -14.65 -18.00
N THR A 42 18.61 -13.95 -17.41
CA THR A 42 20.02 -14.24 -17.57
C THR A 42 20.45 -15.16 -16.43
N TRP A 43 21.08 -16.27 -16.79
CA TRP A 43 21.70 -17.23 -15.89
C TRP A 43 22.91 -16.57 -15.24
N ILE A 44 22.75 -16.02 -14.04
CA ILE A 44 23.91 -15.63 -13.24
C ILE A 44 24.40 -16.90 -12.54
N ASP A 45 25.35 -17.57 -13.16
CA ASP A 45 26.08 -18.72 -12.61
C ASP A 45 26.97 -18.21 -11.45
N THR A 46 26.37 -18.06 -10.27
CA THR A 46 27.11 -17.78 -9.03
C THR A 46 26.95 -18.98 -8.13
N GLU A 47 28.02 -19.76 -7.99
CA GLU A 47 28.09 -20.85 -7.02
C GLU A 47 27.95 -20.26 -5.60
N VAL A 48 26.75 -20.39 -5.02
CA VAL A 48 26.53 -20.03 -3.62
C VAL A 48 27.00 -21.20 -2.75
N PRO A 49 28.10 -21.05 -1.98
CA PRO A 49 28.50 -22.10 -1.05
C PRO A 49 27.38 -22.29 -0.02
N PHE A 50 27.03 -23.53 0.29
CA PHE A 50 25.92 -24.03 1.15
C PHE A 50 24.57 -24.34 0.48
N VAL A 51 24.24 -23.84 -0.72
CA VAL A 51 22.88 -24.04 -1.31
C VAL A 51 22.85 -24.95 -2.55
N GLY A 52 23.97 -25.11 -3.28
CA GLY A 52 24.01 -25.83 -4.57
C GLY A 52 23.75 -24.90 -5.76
N HIS A 53 23.45 -25.43 -6.96
CA HIS A 53 23.07 -24.61 -8.13
C HIS A 53 21.81 -23.82 -7.80
N VAL A 54 21.95 -22.53 -7.47
CA VAL A 54 20.82 -21.62 -7.32
C VAL A 54 20.69 -20.86 -8.62
N GLU A 55 19.70 -21.23 -9.41
CA GLU A 55 19.31 -20.49 -10.61
C GLU A 55 18.72 -19.15 -10.15
N PHE A 56 19.55 -18.12 -10.02
CA PHE A 56 19.11 -16.77 -9.67
C PHE A 56 18.43 -16.14 -10.89
N VAL A 57 17.18 -16.55 -11.14
CA VAL A 57 16.34 -16.05 -12.22
C VAL A 57 15.98 -14.60 -11.90
N THR A 58 16.38 -13.67 -12.77
CA THR A 58 16.06 -12.24 -12.62
C THR A 58 14.55 -11.95 -12.58
N SER A 59 13.72 -12.88 -13.05
CA SER A 59 12.25 -12.80 -12.94
C SER A 59 11.77 -12.77 -11.49
N THR A 60 12.48 -13.41 -10.55
CA THR A 60 12.10 -13.39 -9.12
C THR A 60 12.14 -11.97 -8.56
N PHE A 61 13.08 -11.13 -9.03
CA PHE A 61 13.10 -9.72 -8.63
C PHE A 61 11.92 -8.94 -9.21
N PHE A 62 11.48 -9.28 -10.43
CA PHE A 62 10.25 -8.73 -11.00
C PHE A 62 9.02 -9.14 -10.18
N ASP A 63 8.93 -10.41 -9.78
CA ASP A 63 7.83 -10.92 -8.92
C ASP A 63 7.79 -10.19 -7.57
N VAL A 64 8.94 -9.92 -6.95
CA VAL A 64 9.04 -9.08 -5.74
C VAL A 64 8.51 -7.67 -6.00
N GLY A 65 8.86 -7.05 -7.13
CA GLY A 65 8.33 -5.74 -7.52
C GLY A 65 6.81 -5.74 -7.64
N VAL A 66 6.24 -6.72 -8.35
CA VAL A 66 4.78 -6.87 -8.49
C VAL A 66 4.12 -7.16 -7.15
N TYR A 67 4.71 -8.00 -6.30
CA TYR A 67 4.20 -8.27 -4.96
C TYR A 67 4.08 -6.99 -4.12
N LEU A 68 5.11 -6.15 -4.13
CA LEU A 68 5.08 -4.86 -3.44
C LEU A 68 3.98 -3.92 -3.99
N VAL A 69 3.77 -3.90 -5.32
CA VAL A 69 2.66 -3.13 -5.92
C VAL A 69 1.31 -3.61 -5.41
N VAL A 70 1.08 -4.93 -5.40
CA VAL A 70 -0.19 -5.52 -4.95
C VAL A 70 -0.43 -5.23 -3.47
N VAL A 71 0.58 -5.40 -2.62
CA VAL A 71 0.48 -5.08 -1.19
C VAL A 71 0.24 -3.58 -0.98
N GLY A 72 0.98 -2.71 -1.68
CA GLY A 72 0.82 -1.26 -1.59
C GLY A 72 -0.57 -0.81 -2.00
N LEU A 73 -1.09 -1.33 -3.11
CA LEU A 73 -2.46 -1.07 -3.58
C LEU A 73 -3.51 -1.55 -2.57
N THR A 74 -3.30 -2.73 -1.97
CA THR A 74 -4.22 -3.27 -0.96
C THR A 74 -4.26 -2.36 0.27
N LEU A 75 -3.09 -1.92 0.76
CA LEU A 75 -3.00 -0.98 1.88
C LEU A 75 -3.66 0.37 1.56
N ASP A 76 -3.49 0.87 0.34
CA ASP A 76 -4.09 2.12 -0.12
C ASP A 76 -5.63 2.03 -0.13
N VAL A 77 -6.17 0.94 -0.67
CA VAL A 77 -7.63 0.67 -0.67
C VAL A 77 -8.17 0.58 0.75
N LEU A 78 -7.53 -0.20 1.63
CA LEU A 78 -7.98 -0.34 3.02
C LEU A 78 -7.95 1.00 3.76
N ARG A 79 -6.95 1.83 3.51
CA ARG A 79 -6.83 3.16 4.11
C ARG A 79 -7.88 4.13 3.60
N SER A 80 -8.17 4.11 2.30
CA SER A 80 -9.24 4.92 1.70
C SER A 80 -10.61 4.53 2.24
N LEU A 81 -10.85 3.23 2.44
CA LEU A 81 -12.10 2.73 3.00
C LEU A 81 -12.22 3.10 4.49
N GLY A 82 -11.16 2.94 5.27
CA GLY A 82 -11.15 3.39 6.67
C GLY A 82 -11.45 4.88 6.80
N ALA A 83 -10.83 5.72 5.96
CA ALA A 83 -11.06 7.17 5.96
C ALA A 83 -12.47 7.57 5.47
N GLU A 84 -13.15 6.72 4.69
CA GLU A 84 -14.55 6.93 4.30
C GLU A 84 -15.50 6.56 5.45
N VAL A 85 -15.27 5.43 6.12
CA VAL A 85 -16.06 5.00 7.31
C VAL A 85 -15.95 6.04 8.42
N ASP A 86 -14.74 6.52 8.71
CA ASP A 86 -14.52 7.56 9.73
C ASP A 86 -15.30 8.85 9.41
N ARG A 87 -15.41 9.23 8.11
CA ARG A 87 -16.18 10.40 7.68
C ARG A 87 -17.69 10.22 7.85
N GLN A 88 -18.21 9.02 7.64
CA GLN A 88 -19.63 8.72 7.85
C GLN A 88 -20.00 8.83 9.33
N GLU A 89 -19.17 8.30 10.23
CA GLU A 89 -19.39 8.41 11.68
C GLU A 89 -19.38 9.88 12.16
N GLU A 90 -18.50 10.72 11.63
CA GLU A 90 -18.44 12.15 12.00
C GLU A 90 -19.66 12.92 11.48
N SER A 91 -20.13 12.60 10.27
CA SER A 91 -21.36 13.19 9.70
C SER A 91 -22.58 12.83 10.53
N ASP A 92 -22.75 11.56 10.91
CA ASP A 92 -23.88 11.10 11.72
C ASP A 92 -23.89 11.77 13.12
N ARG A 93 -22.73 11.89 13.77
CA ARG A 93 -22.60 12.60 15.06
C ARG A 93 -22.93 14.08 14.97
N THR A 94 -22.60 14.74 13.85
CA THR A 94 -22.91 16.16 13.64
C THR A 94 -24.42 16.39 13.50
N VAL A 95 -25.13 15.44 12.89
CA VAL A 95 -26.59 15.47 12.76
C VAL A 95 -27.27 15.27 14.12
N GLU A 96 -26.80 14.33 14.94
CA GLU A 96 -27.33 14.12 16.30
C GLU A 96 -27.13 15.34 17.21
N GLN A 97 -25.96 15.97 17.18
CA GLN A 97 -25.69 17.17 17.99
C GLN A 97 -26.51 18.40 17.55
N GLY A 98 -26.76 18.52 16.24
CA GLY A 98 -27.62 19.58 15.70
C GLY A 98 -29.10 19.42 16.09
N ALA A 99 -29.58 18.17 16.24
CA ALA A 99 -30.93 17.88 16.69
C ALA A 99 -31.12 18.20 18.19
N ASP A 100 -30.17 17.77 19.05
CA ASP A 100 -30.23 18.00 20.50
C ASP A 100 -30.11 19.48 20.89
N GLY A 101 -29.31 20.25 20.14
CA GLY A 101 -29.22 21.72 20.30
C GLY A 101 -30.52 22.45 19.93
N MET A 102 -31.26 21.96 18.94
CA MET A 102 -32.51 22.58 18.49
C MET A 102 -33.70 22.23 19.39
N GLU A 103 -33.66 21.10 20.10
CA GLU A 103 -34.61 20.73 21.16
C GLU A 103 -34.42 21.57 22.44
N THR A 104 -33.16 21.86 22.81
CA THR A 104 -32.85 22.66 24.00
C THR A 104 -33.14 24.16 23.83
N GLU A 105 -33.00 24.72 22.62
CA GLU A 105 -33.36 26.13 22.37
C GLU A 105 -34.89 26.38 22.29
N GLN A 106 -35.69 25.38 21.91
CA GLN A 106 -37.15 25.51 21.82
C GLN A 106 -37.88 25.19 23.13
N GLY A 107 -37.25 24.44 24.05
CA GLY A 107 -37.80 24.12 25.38
C GLY A 107 -37.70 25.24 26.43
N VAL A 108 -36.97 26.31 26.14
CA VAL A 108 -36.77 27.47 27.05
C VAL A 108 -37.59 28.67 26.56
N SER A 109 -38.90 28.47 26.39
CA SER A 109 -39.86 29.56 26.23
C SER A 109 -41.14 29.22 27.00
N VAL A 110 -41.03 29.15 28.32
CA VAL A 110 -42.16 29.12 29.26
C VAL A 110 -42.04 30.31 30.19
#